data_AF-A0AAV1VEF5-F1
#
_entry.id   AF-A0AAV1VEF5-F1
#
_cell.length_a   1.000
_cell.length_b   1.000
_cell.length_c   1.000
_cell.angle_alpha   90.00
_cell.angle_beta   90.00
_cell.angle_gamma   90.00
#
_symmetry.space_group_name_H-M   'P 1'
#
loop_
_entity.id
_entity.type
_entity.pdbx_description
1 polymer ?
#
loop_
_entity_poly.entity_id
_entity_poly.type
_entity_poly.pdbx_seq_one_letter_code
_entity_poly.pdbx_strand_id
1 'polypeptide(L)'
;MKLEGCQLDQMAQGFHWKALKILLSSDPVLRILNPKLIGDIQGPISRSKVATNAVEGISAIIQLLEDAGYVAGEFDTNELLECDQDQVIHACRSLDDKLTPLTGRCESADQAVATIADVPRGYHTGSS
;
A
#
# COMPACT_ATOMS: atom_id res chain seq x y z
N MET A 1 -16.93 -9.79 27.53
CA MET A 1 -16.60 -10.72 26.44
C MET A 1 -16.37 -9.89 25.19
N LYS A 2 -15.12 -9.72 24.74
CA LYS A 2 -14.76 -8.95 23.55
C LYS A 2 -13.85 -9.84 22.70
N LEU A 3 -14.41 -10.91 22.16
CA LEU A 3 -13.70 -11.87 21.29
C LEU A 3 -14.16 -11.80 19.82
N GLU A 4 -15.25 -11.10 19.51
CA GLU A 4 -15.80 -11.11 18.14
C GLU A 4 -15.14 -10.10 17.19
N GLY A 5 -14.55 -9.01 17.70
CA GLY A 5 -13.89 -8.00 16.87
C GLY A 5 -12.58 -8.47 16.24
N CYS A 6 -11.76 -9.25 16.98
CA CYS A 6 -10.46 -9.71 16.47
C CYS A 6 -10.60 -10.90 15.49
N GLN A 7 -11.59 -11.77 15.64
CA GLN A 7 -11.80 -12.89 14.71
C GLN A 7 -12.29 -12.42 13.33
N LEU A 8 -13.16 -11.42 13.29
CA LEU A 8 -13.67 -10.87 12.04
C LEU A 8 -12.56 -10.19 11.23
N ASP A 9 -11.69 -9.44 11.90
CA ASP A 9 -10.55 -8.75 11.31
C ASP A 9 -9.51 -9.75 10.75
N GLN A 10 -9.19 -10.80 11.51
CA GLN A 10 -8.29 -11.86 11.04
C GLN A 10 -8.83 -12.64 9.85
N MET A 11 -10.14 -12.90 9.82
CA MET A 11 -10.77 -13.57 8.70
C MET A 11 -10.78 -12.68 7.44
N ALA A 12 -11.12 -11.40 7.58
CA ALA A 12 -11.05 -10.42 6.50
C ALA A 12 -9.64 -10.29 5.93
N GLN A 13 -8.62 -10.18 6.79
CA GLN A 13 -7.22 -10.11 6.37
C GLN A 13 -6.81 -11.35 5.56
N GLY A 14 -7.23 -12.56 5.98
CA GLY A 14 -6.99 -13.80 5.24
C GLY A 14 -7.64 -13.81 3.85
N PHE A 15 -8.84 -13.24 3.70
CA PHE A 15 -9.51 -13.08 2.40
C PHE A 15 -8.75 -12.10 1.50
N HIS A 16 -8.35 -10.94 2.04
CA HIS A 16 -7.57 -9.95 1.29
C HIS A 16 -6.22 -10.52 0.84
N TRP A 17 -5.53 -11.26 1.71
CA TRP A 17 -4.28 -11.94 1.38
C TRP A 17 -4.46 -12.96 0.26
N LYS A 18 -5.54 -13.76 0.32
CA LYS A 18 -5.85 -14.72 -0.74
C LYS A 18 -6.16 -14.01 -2.07
N ALA A 19 -6.93 -12.94 -2.03
CA ALA A 19 -7.28 -12.15 -3.21
C ALA A 19 -6.04 -11.49 -3.84
N LEU A 20 -5.13 -10.95 -3.02
CA LEU A 20 -3.84 -10.42 -3.48
C LEU A 20 -3.03 -11.50 -4.21
N LYS A 21 -2.83 -12.68 -3.61
CA LYS A 21 -2.08 -13.78 -4.24
C LYS A 21 -2.69 -14.26 -5.56
N ILE A 22 -4.02 -14.28 -5.65
CA ILE A 22 -4.73 -14.61 -6.90
C ILE A 22 -4.43 -13.54 -7.94
N LEU A 23 -4.51 -12.25 -7.59
CA LEU A 23 -4.22 -11.15 -8.50
C LEU A 23 -2.78 -11.24 -9.02
N LEU A 24 -1.79 -11.38 -8.13
CA LEU A 24 -0.36 -11.50 -8.49
C LEU A 24 -0.09 -12.67 -9.46
N SER A 25 -0.89 -13.74 -9.39
CA SER A 25 -0.72 -14.93 -10.23
C SER A 25 -1.56 -14.89 -11.52
N SER A 26 -2.64 -14.10 -11.56
CA SER A 26 -3.64 -14.13 -12.64
C SER A 26 -3.51 -12.95 -13.60
N ASP A 27 -3.12 -11.78 -13.09
CA ASP A 27 -2.93 -10.59 -13.91
C ASP A 27 -1.66 -10.75 -14.78
N PRO A 28 -1.74 -10.47 -16.09
CA PRO A 28 -0.63 -10.70 -17.01
C PRO A 28 0.60 -9.85 -16.66
N VAL A 29 0.41 -8.57 -16.33
CA VAL A 29 1.51 -7.64 -16.01
C VAL A 29 2.19 -8.05 -14.69
N LEU A 30 1.40 -8.40 -13.68
CA LEU A 30 1.92 -8.84 -12.38
C LEU A 30 2.59 -10.22 -12.47
N ARG A 31 2.09 -11.11 -13.34
CA ARG A 31 2.73 -12.41 -13.59
C ARG A 31 4.12 -12.24 -14.22
N ILE A 32 4.26 -11.32 -15.18
CA ILE A 32 5.55 -11.01 -15.81
C ILE A 32 6.52 -10.50 -14.75
N LEU A 33 6.11 -9.51 -13.95
CA LEU A 33 6.92 -8.94 -12.86
C LEU A 33 7.32 -9.96 -11.78
N ASN A 34 6.58 -11.06 -11.66
CA ASN A 34 6.87 -12.17 -10.75
C ASN A 34 7.22 -11.73 -9.31
N PRO A 35 6.36 -10.93 -8.65
CA PRO A 35 6.69 -10.31 -7.38
C PRO A 35 6.89 -11.33 -6.26
N LYS A 36 7.93 -11.12 -5.46
CA LYS A 36 8.31 -11.97 -4.32
C LYS A 36 8.28 -11.16 -3.04
N LEU A 37 7.55 -11.66 -2.05
CA LEU A 37 7.51 -11.06 -0.72
C LEU A 37 8.84 -11.33 0.00
N ILE A 38 9.47 -10.27 0.51
CA ILE A 38 10.69 -10.35 1.30
C ILE A 38 10.34 -10.11 2.77
N GLY A 39 9.88 -11.16 3.44
CA GLY A 39 9.48 -11.11 4.86
C GLY A 39 7.96 -11.08 5.04
N ASP A 40 7.48 -10.15 5.85
CA ASP A 40 6.06 -9.90 6.07
C ASP A 40 5.59 -8.68 5.26
N ILE A 41 4.28 -8.47 5.16
CA ILE A 41 3.75 -7.33 4.43
C ILE A 41 4.09 -6.04 5.19
N GLN A 42 4.64 -5.06 4.47
CA GLN A 42 5.16 -3.83 5.09
C GLN A 42 4.28 -2.63 4.81
N GLY A 43 4.40 -1.66 5.74
CA GLY A 43 4.04 -0.25 5.57
C GLY A 43 2.60 0.03 5.18
N PRO A 44 2.22 1.30 5.10
CA PRO A 44 1.04 1.74 4.37
C PRO A 44 1.44 2.17 2.95
N ILE A 45 0.82 1.59 1.93
CA ILE A 45 1.21 1.87 0.54
C ILE A 45 1.11 3.35 0.18
N SER A 46 2.12 3.83 -0.53
CA SER A 46 2.10 5.13 -1.20
C SER A 46 0.95 5.21 -2.21
N ARG A 47 0.35 6.40 -2.36
CA ARG A 47 -0.71 6.62 -3.35
C ARG A 47 -0.18 6.30 -4.75
N SER A 48 -0.84 5.33 -5.42
CA SER A 48 -0.62 5.08 -6.84
C SER A 48 -0.73 6.38 -7.65
N LYS A 49 0.33 6.73 -8.39
CA LYS A 49 0.28 7.83 -9.35
C LYS A 49 -0.65 7.46 -10.49
N VAL A 50 -1.43 8.42 -10.96
CA VAL A 50 -2.21 8.24 -12.19
C VAL A 50 -1.22 8.09 -13.34
N ALA A 51 -0.99 6.85 -13.77
CA ALA A 51 -0.13 6.56 -14.89
C ALA A 51 -0.77 7.08 -16.19
N THR A 52 -0.02 7.88 -16.94
CA THR A 52 -0.45 8.44 -18.23
C THR A 52 0.11 7.66 -19.43
N ASN A 53 1.05 6.74 -19.18
CA ASN A 53 1.64 5.84 -20.15
C ASN A 53 2.00 4.49 -19.48
N ALA A 54 2.38 3.49 -20.29
CA ALA A 54 2.71 2.15 -19.79
C ALA A 54 3.92 2.15 -18.84
N VAL A 55 5.00 2.87 -19.15
CA VAL A 55 6.22 2.85 -18.34
C VAL A 55 6.01 3.47 -16.96
N GLU A 56 5.28 4.59 -16.85
CA GLU A 56 4.92 5.14 -15.54
C GLU A 56 3.99 4.21 -14.76
N GLY A 57 3.10 3.48 -15.46
CA GLY A 57 2.26 2.47 -14.83
C GLY A 57 3.06 1.30 -14.26
N ILE A 58 4.04 0.80 -15.01
CA ILE A 58 4.96 -0.25 -14.55
C ILE A 58 5.77 0.25 -13.35
N SER A 59 6.33 1.46 -13.42
CA SER A 59 7.07 2.05 -12.31
C SER A 59 6.19 2.22 -11.06
N ALA A 60 4.92 2.60 -11.23
CA ALA A 60 3.97 2.71 -10.14
C ALA A 60 3.64 1.34 -9.52
N ILE A 61 3.51 0.28 -10.34
CA ILE A 61 3.31 -1.09 -9.85
C ILE A 61 4.51 -1.53 -9.01
N ILE A 62 5.73 -1.35 -9.51
CA ILE A 62 6.96 -1.74 -8.79
C ILE A 62 7.05 -0.99 -7.46
N GLN A 63 6.77 0.31 -7.45
CA GLN A 63 6.77 1.11 -6.23
C GLN A 63 5.76 0.60 -5.19
N LEU A 64 4.55 0.22 -5.61
CA LEU A 64 3.52 -0.35 -4.73
C LEU A 64 3.95 -1.70 -4.14
N LEU A 65 4.61 -2.53 -4.95
CA LEU A 65 5.18 -3.80 -4.50
C LEU A 65 6.23 -3.55 -3.42
N GLU A 66 7.19 -2.65 -3.67
CA GLU A 66 8.26 -2.33 -2.73
C GLU A 66 7.74 -1.78 -1.40
N ASP A 67 6.76 -0.89 -1.44
CA ASP A 67 6.12 -0.33 -0.25
C ASP A 67 5.46 -1.42 0.61
N ALA A 68 4.79 -2.38 -0.05
CA ALA A 68 4.20 -3.54 0.59
C ALA A 68 5.20 -4.64 1.00
N GLY A 69 6.51 -4.45 0.77
CA GLY A 69 7.56 -5.43 1.10
C GLY A 69 7.77 -6.53 0.06
N TYR A 70 7.26 -6.34 -1.16
CA TYR A 70 7.55 -7.18 -2.32
C TYR A 70 8.69 -6.61 -3.15
N VAL A 71 9.43 -7.48 -3.81
CA VAL A 71 10.38 -7.09 -4.87
C VAL A 71 9.95 -7.72 -6.18
N ALA A 72 10.16 -7.03 -7.30
CA ALA A 72 10.01 -7.65 -8.61
C ALA A 72 10.99 -8.83 -8.72
N GLY A 73 10.52 -9.93 -9.31
CA GLY A 73 11.30 -11.13 -9.51
C GLY A 73 12.19 -11.04 -10.74
N GLU A 74 12.54 -12.20 -11.28
CA GLU A 74 13.10 -12.27 -12.63
C GLU A 74 11.95 -12.11 -13.62
N PHE A 75 12.07 -11.11 -14.50
CA PHE A 75 11.07 -10.78 -15.51
C PHE A 75 11.73 -10.40 -16.84
N ASP A 76 11.05 -10.71 -17.94
CA ASP A 76 11.47 -10.28 -19.26
C ASP A 76 10.99 -8.85 -19.53
N THR A 77 11.93 -7.93 -19.75
CA THR A 77 11.59 -6.52 -19.96
C THR A 77 10.91 -6.30 -21.31
N ASN A 78 11.21 -7.11 -22.33
CA ASN A 78 10.55 -6.99 -23.63
C ASN A 78 9.08 -7.40 -23.50
N GLU A 79 8.78 -8.53 -22.84
CA GLU A 79 7.40 -8.96 -22.58
C GLU A 79 6.61 -7.91 -21.75
N LEU A 80 7.27 -7.27 -20.79
CA LEU A 80 6.67 -6.23 -19.95
C LEU A 80 6.38 -4.94 -20.74
N LEU A 81 7.25 -4.55 -21.66
CA LEU A 81 7.09 -3.36 -22.50
C LEU A 81 6.08 -3.55 -23.64
N GLU A 82 5.83 -4.80 -24.04
CA GLU A 82 4.80 -5.16 -25.02
C GLU A 82 3.37 -5.16 -24.43
N CYS A 83 3.22 -5.03 -23.10
CA CYS A 83 1.92 -4.93 -22.47
C CYS A 83 1.19 -3.62 -22.85
N ASP A 84 -0.09 -3.72 -23.17
CA ASP A 84 -0.93 -2.54 -23.41
C ASP A 84 -0.98 -1.63 -22.20
N GLN A 85 -1.02 -0.32 -22.46
CA GLN A 85 -1.18 0.70 -21.43
C GLN A 85 -2.42 0.45 -20.55
N ASP A 86 -3.55 0.05 -21.13
CA ASP A 86 -4.77 -0.27 -20.37
C ASP A 86 -4.57 -1.46 -19.42
N GLN A 87 -3.82 -2.48 -19.84
CA GLN A 87 -3.50 -3.64 -18.99
C GLN A 87 -2.64 -3.21 -17.80
N VAL A 88 -1.64 -2.38 -18.04
CA VAL A 88 -0.77 -1.85 -16.97
C VAL A 88 -1.55 -0.96 -16.00
N ILE A 89 -2.39 -0.06 -16.50
CA ILE A 89 -3.21 0.82 -15.64
C ILE A 89 -4.20 -0.01 -14.82
N HIS A 90 -4.81 -1.03 -15.42
CA HIS A 90 -5.71 -1.95 -14.73
C HIS A 90 -4.98 -2.73 -13.63
N ALA A 91 -3.78 -3.27 -13.92
CA ALA A 91 -2.96 -3.99 -12.96
C ALA A 91 -2.58 -3.09 -11.77
N CYS A 92 -2.14 -1.86 -12.04
CA CYS A 92 -1.79 -0.88 -11.02
C CYS A 92 -2.96 -0.54 -10.08
N ARG A 93 -4.15 -0.28 -10.64
CA ARG A 93 -5.36 0.00 -9.83
C ARG A 93 -5.80 -1.22 -9.02
N SER A 94 -5.76 -2.40 -9.65
CA SER A 94 -6.13 -3.64 -8.99
C SER A 94 -5.19 -3.95 -7.82
N LEU A 95 -3.91 -3.65 -7.97
CA LEU A 95 -2.91 -3.84 -6.94
C LEU A 95 -3.11 -2.87 -5.76
N ASP A 96 -3.31 -1.57 -6.02
CA ASP A 96 -3.63 -0.55 -4.99
C ASP A 96 -4.86 -0.97 -4.16
N ASP A 97 -5.93 -1.43 -4.81
CA ASP A 97 -7.17 -1.89 -4.16
C ASP A 97 -6.95 -3.13 -3.26
N LYS A 98 -6.11 -4.07 -3.67
CA LYS A 98 -5.84 -5.29 -2.89
C LYS A 98 -4.84 -5.08 -1.77
N LEU A 99 -3.89 -4.17 -1.94
CA LEU A 99 -2.88 -3.84 -0.93
C LEU A 99 -3.44 -2.92 0.16
N THR A 100 -4.30 -1.95 -0.18
CA THR A 100 -4.89 -0.99 0.77
C THR A 100 -5.45 -1.61 2.05
N PRO A 101 -6.27 -2.68 2.03
CA PRO A 101 -6.80 -3.29 3.26
C PRO A 101 -5.77 -4.10 4.05
N LEU A 102 -4.62 -4.44 3.46
CA LEU A 102 -3.58 -5.25 4.12
C LEU A 102 -2.46 -4.39 4.74
N THR A 103 -2.16 -3.26 4.11
CA THR A 103 -1.06 -2.34 4.44
C THR A 103 -1.57 -1.05 5.10
N GLY A 104 -2.82 -0.66 4.81
CA GLY A 104 -3.27 0.71 5.00
C GLY A 104 -2.78 1.61 3.87
N ARG A 105 -3.25 2.86 3.85
CA ARG A 105 -2.79 3.86 2.88
C ARG A 105 -2.02 4.95 3.61
N CYS A 106 -0.85 5.33 3.11
CA CYS A 106 -0.20 6.52 3.62
C CYS A 106 -0.97 7.69 3.03
N GLU A 107 -1.97 8.19 3.74
CA GLU A 107 -2.46 9.53 3.49
C GLU A 107 -1.28 10.44 3.81
N SER A 108 -0.68 11.08 2.81
CA SER A 108 0.17 12.25 3.08
C SER A 108 -0.74 13.28 3.73
N ALA A 109 -0.88 13.18 5.05
CA ALA A 109 -1.42 14.24 5.86
C ALA A 109 -0.43 15.39 5.72
N ASP A 110 -0.95 16.51 5.20
CA ASP A 110 -0.50 17.82 5.63
C ASP A 110 -0.31 17.76 7.15
N GLN A 111 0.95 17.78 7.55
CA GLN A 111 1.39 17.62 8.93
C GLN A 111 1.12 18.94 9.66
N ALA A 112 -0.15 19.24 9.95
CA ALA A 112 -0.49 20.27 10.91
C ALA A 112 -0.33 19.69 12.34
N VAL A 113 0.93 19.67 12.75
CA VAL A 113 1.48 19.76 14.11
C VAL A 113 0.59 19.29 15.27
N ALA A 114 1.01 18.19 15.89
CA ALA A 114 0.73 17.95 17.30
C ALA A 114 1.45 19.02 18.16
N THR A 115 0.73 20.03 18.62
CA THR A 115 1.18 20.87 19.75
C THR A 115 0.37 20.51 20.98
N ILE A 116 0.86 19.53 21.72
CA ILE A 116 0.57 19.39 23.16
C ILE A 116 1.73 20.00 23.94
N ALA A 117 1.62 21.29 24.25
CA ALA A 117 2.29 21.92 25.38
C ALA A 117 1.78 23.35 25.58
N ASP A 118 0.51 23.52 25.95
CA ASP A 118 0.12 24.70 26.73
C ASP A 118 -0.03 24.24 28.19
N VAL A 119 1.08 24.26 28.92
CA VAL A 119 1.05 24.36 30.37
C VAL A 119 1.70 25.70 30.73
N PRO A 120 0.93 26.72 31.13
CA PRO A 120 1.49 27.84 31.85
C PRO A 120 1.38 27.55 33.35
N ARG A 121 2.53 27.11 33.84
CA ARG A 121 3.02 27.18 35.21
C ARG A 121 2.45 28.39 35.98
N GLY A 122 1.86 28.12 37.13
CA GLY A 122 1.28 29.15 37.99
C GLY A 122 2.29 30.16 38.54
N TYR A 123 1.74 31.30 38.95
CA TYR A 123 2.29 32.14 40.01
C TYR A 123 1.13 32.66 40.84
N HIS A 124 1.21 32.31 42.12
CA HIS A 124 0.44 32.87 43.21
C HIS A 124 1.22 34.10 43.71
N THR A 125 0.58 35.26 43.74
CA THR A 125 0.97 36.36 44.66
C THR A 125 -0.30 37.06 45.12
N GLY A 126 -0.66 36.84 46.38
CA GLY A 126 -1.72 37.59 47.07
C GLY A 126 -1.26 38.97 47.54
N SER A 127 -2.20 39.64 48.23
CA SER A 127 -2.08 40.90 48.98
C SER A 127 -2.06 42.18 48.10
N SER A 128 -2.86 43.22 48.36
CA SER A 128 -3.50 43.71 49.59
C SER A 128 -4.79 44.47 49.29
#